data_AF-A0A1V9HG37-F1
#
_entry.id   AF-A0A1V9HG37-F1
#
_cell.length_a   1.000
_cell.length_b   1.000
_cell.length_c   1.000
_cell.angle_alpha   90.00
_cell.angle_beta   90.00
_cell.angle_gamma   90.00
#
_symmetry.space_group_name_H-M   'P 1'
#
loop_
_entity.id
_entity.type
_entity.pdbx_description
1 polymer ?
#
loop_
_entity_poly.entity_id
_entity_poly.type
_entity_poly.pdbx_seq_one_letter_code
_entity_poly.pdbx_strand_id
1 'polypeptide(L)'
;MAALFAGPSVPQRPDPFEVLSRASSRLRRFNDLTKELAPTETSDIRVLEARLRSGTSAIESGRQALQALAELKIQKRMPLAGIAEHENYVVSHLAVAASLHYGSCEQMLERKLIKELGRVPNQRAELVVLSADAIRQQQPEPWLALRAHLLDALAAMEEVCQRVKSPMTGLRPSDALRNNLPVARAMMGSCHERMQTVRGILVEIHSKKLYDQAYQYGLFEVIDRLRELEEIDSLRHAEVGEALRHVVEVHLECMSSTGHSLTPERLAMYKSVVVDYAEMRGRAGMQLCVDAAALIEEGGHARDHLWATMLDLAQALTDQRQAIVDMCQFAVQDRQLIGAAVASPEQRPASLTTSVPTTSAGKSSRSRKTRTRTPDVSSWRQRPRSGSSMSAALRKSRPTRY
;
A
#
# COMPACT_ATOMS: atom_id res chain seq x y z
N MET A 1 -63.15 5.34 13.40
CA MET A 1 -61.68 5.52 13.43
C MET A 1 -61.02 4.18 13.75
N ALA A 2 -60.23 3.60 12.85
CA ALA A 2 -59.32 2.47 13.13
C ALA A 2 -58.45 2.13 11.88
N ALA A 3 -57.61 3.06 11.43
CA ALA A 3 -56.71 2.83 10.28
C ALA A 3 -55.45 3.72 10.32
N LEU A 4 -54.72 3.71 11.44
CA LEU A 4 -53.55 4.58 11.66
C LEU A 4 -52.36 3.88 12.36
N PHE A 5 -52.24 2.55 12.25
CA PHE A 5 -51.08 1.81 12.79
C PHE A 5 -50.60 0.68 11.85
N ALA A 6 -50.38 1.00 10.58
CA ALA A 6 -49.46 0.23 9.75
C ALA A 6 -48.06 0.85 9.90
N GLY A 7 -47.21 0.25 10.73
CA GLY A 7 -45.80 0.65 10.82
C GLY A 7 -45.10 0.44 9.48
N PRO A 8 -44.04 1.21 9.15
CA PRO A 8 -43.32 1.04 7.90
C PRO A 8 -42.78 -0.39 7.82
N SER A 9 -43.11 -1.08 6.72
CA SER A 9 -42.63 -2.43 6.46
C SER A 9 -41.10 -2.41 6.41
N VAL A 10 -40.45 -3.05 7.40
CA VAL A 10 -39.01 -3.27 7.38
C VAL A 10 -38.66 -3.95 6.06
N PRO A 11 -37.77 -3.39 5.22
CA PRO A 11 -37.39 -4.02 3.96
C PRO A 11 -36.83 -5.41 4.27
N GLN A 12 -37.46 -6.45 3.71
CA GLN A 12 -36.99 -7.81 3.90
C GLN A 12 -35.55 -7.91 3.40
N ARG A 13 -34.64 -8.36 4.26
CA ARG A 13 -33.26 -8.66 3.88
C ARG A 13 -33.31 -9.67 2.73
N PRO A 14 -32.63 -9.44 1.59
CA PRO A 14 -32.62 -10.39 0.47
C PRO A 14 -32.23 -11.78 0.94
N ASP A 15 -32.86 -12.83 0.39
CA ASP A 15 -32.53 -14.19 0.81
C ASP A 15 -31.09 -14.55 0.40
N PRO A 16 -30.20 -14.94 1.35
CA PRO A 16 -28.81 -15.22 1.03
C PRO A 16 -28.59 -16.30 -0.05
N PHE A 17 -29.53 -17.24 -0.26
CA PHE A 17 -29.45 -18.17 -1.40
C PHE A 17 -29.64 -17.48 -2.75
N GLU A 18 -30.61 -16.55 -2.87
CA GLU A 18 -30.82 -15.77 -4.09
C GLU A 18 -29.60 -14.89 -4.39
N VAL A 19 -29.07 -14.21 -3.37
CA VAL A 19 -27.85 -13.39 -3.47
C VAL A 19 -26.67 -14.23 -3.93
N LEU A 20 -26.39 -15.35 -3.26
CA LEU A 20 -25.30 -16.28 -3.62
C LEU A 20 -25.42 -16.76 -5.07
N SER A 21 -26.61 -17.22 -5.48
CA SER A 21 -26.86 -17.75 -6.83
C SER A 21 -26.69 -16.68 -7.91
N ARG A 22 -27.30 -15.50 -7.71
CA ARG A 22 -27.26 -14.37 -8.65
C ARG A 22 -25.86 -13.79 -8.79
N ALA A 23 -25.15 -13.61 -7.68
CA ALA A 23 -23.81 -13.05 -7.64
C ALA A 23 -22.78 -14.03 -8.24
N SER A 24 -22.85 -15.32 -7.88
CA SER A 24 -22.03 -16.38 -8.50
C SER A 24 -22.27 -16.48 -10.01
N SER A 25 -23.52 -16.35 -10.47
CA SER A 25 -23.87 -16.38 -11.89
C SER A 25 -23.33 -15.19 -12.68
N ARG A 26 -23.29 -13.98 -12.07
CA ARG A 26 -22.67 -12.79 -12.67
C ARG A 26 -21.16 -12.95 -12.80
N LEU A 27 -20.51 -13.37 -11.73
CA LEU A 27 -19.07 -13.64 -11.68
C LEU A 27 -18.67 -14.70 -12.72
N ARG A 28 -19.44 -15.78 -12.86
CA ARG A 28 -19.27 -16.79 -13.91
C ARG A 28 -19.34 -16.18 -15.31
N ARG A 29 -20.42 -15.47 -15.62
CA ARG A 29 -20.64 -14.85 -16.93
C ARG A 29 -19.53 -13.90 -17.33
N PHE A 30 -18.99 -13.10 -16.41
CA PHE A 30 -17.84 -12.25 -16.68
C PHE A 30 -16.62 -13.07 -17.12
N ASN A 31 -16.26 -14.10 -16.34
CA ASN A 31 -15.11 -14.97 -16.62
C ASN A 31 -15.26 -15.78 -17.92
N ASP A 32 -16.46 -16.19 -18.29
CA ASP A 32 -16.68 -16.97 -19.51
C ASP A 32 -16.65 -16.08 -20.76
N LEU A 33 -17.27 -14.90 -20.73
CA LEU A 33 -17.21 -13.92 -21.83
C LEU A 33 -15.77 -13.48 -22.15
N THR A 34 -14.89 -13.42 -21.14
CA THR A 34 -13.47 -13.09 -21.31
C THR A 34 -12.60 -14.25 -21.78
N LYS A 35 -13.09 -15.50 -21.76
CA LYS A 35 -12.43 -16.64 -22.42
C LYS A 35 -12.77 -16.69 -23.91
N GLU A 36 -14.02 -16.39 -24.26
CA GLU A 36 -14.49 -16.32 -25.65
C GLU A 36 -13.90 -15.10 -26.37
N LEU A 37 -13.85 -13.96 -25.68
CA LEU A 37 -13.13 -12.77 -26.13
C LEU A 37 -11.64 -12.89 -25.77
N ALA A 38 -10.91 -13.71 -26.54
CA ALA A 38 -9.45 -13.80 -26.48
C ALA A 38 -8.77 -12.41 -26.39
N PRO A 39 -7.57 -12.29 -25.79
CA PRO A 39 -6.90 -11.00 -25.56
C PRO A 39 -6.39 -10.39 -26.86
N THR A 40 -7.33 -9.89 -27.67
CA THR A 40 -7.08 -8.89 -28.69
C THR A 40 -6.52 -7.67 -27.99
N GLU A 41 -5.40 -7.16 -28.51
CA GLU A 41 -4.82 -5.89 -28.12
C GLU A 41 -5.83 -4.77 -28.42
N THR A 42 -6.70 -4.47 -27.45
CA THR A 42 -7.73 -3.45 -27.62
C THR A 42 -7.10 -2.07 -27.54
N SER A 43 -6.67 -1.59 -28.70
CA SER A 43 -6.11 -0.26 -28.90
C SER A 43 -7.15 0.86 -28.73
N ASP A 44 -8.44 0.53 -28.53
CA ASP A 44 -9.52 1.45 -28.15
C ASP A 44 -9.61 1.64 -26.61
N ILE A 45 -9.61 2.89 -26.18
CA ILE A 45 -9.73 3.27 -24.77
C ILE A 45 -11.12 2.96 -24.20
N ARG A 46 -12.19 3.11 -25.01
CA ARG A 46 -13.58 2.90 -24.55
C ARG A 46 -13.85 1.45 -24.21
N VAL A 47 -13.22 0.53 -24.96
CA VAL A 47 -13.29 -0.91 -24.70
C VAL A 47 -12.53 -1.26 -23.41
N LEU A 48 -11.35 -0.69 -23.18
CA LEU A 48 -10.60 -0.88 -21.93
C LEU A 48 -11.37 -0.34 -20.71
N GLU A 49 -11.95 0.86 -20.80
CA GLU A 49 -12.81 1.41 -19.73
C GLU A 49 -14.04 0.53 -19.45
N ALA A 50 -14.67 -0.01 -20.50
CA ALA A 50 -15.80 -0.93 -20.33
C ALA A 50 -15.37 -2.24 -19.66
N ARG A 51 -14.20 -2.79 -20.02
CA ARG A 51 -13.59 -3.95 -19.35
C ARG A 51 -13.28 -3.66 -17.88
N LEU A 52 -12.73 -2.48 -17.55
CA LEU A 52 -12.48 -2.06 -16.17
C LEU A 52 -13.77 -1.98 -15.35
N ARG A 53 -14.80 -1.27 -15.84
CA ARG A 53 -16.12 -1.19 -15.17
C ARG A 53 -16.76 -2.57 -14.99
N SER A 54 -16.63 -3.46 -15.99
CA SER A 54 -17.15 -4.82 -15.93
C SER A 54 -16.40 -5.69 -14.89
N GLY A 55 -15.07 -5.56 -14.83
CA GLY A 55 -14.22 -6.25 -13.86
C GLY A 55 -14.51 -5.87 -12.42
N THR A 56 -14.64 -4.57 -12.10
CA THR A 56 -15.06 -4.11 -10.77
C THR A 56 -16.44 -4.67 -10.38
N SER A 57 -17.40 -4.69 -11.31
CA SER A 57 -18.73 -5.30 -11.06
C SER A 57 -18.67 -6.82 -10.83
N ALA A 58 -17.72 -7.51 -11.46
CA ALA A 58 -17.49 -8.94 -11.27
C ALA A 58 -16.82 -9.23 -9.92
N ILE A 59 -15.78 -8.48 -9.55
CA ILE A 59 -15.11 -8.56 -8.24
C ILE A 59 -16.14 -8.32 -7.12
N GLU A 60 -16.94 -7.26 -7.23
CA GLU A 60 -18.00 -6.95 -6.27
C GLU A 60 -19.07 -8.05 -6.19
N SER A 61 -19.43 -8.67 -7.33
CA SER A 61 -20.29 -9.87 -7.33
C SER A 61 -19.63 -11.06 -6.60
N GLY A 62 -18.31 -11.22 -6.69
CA GLY A 62 -17.57 -12.21 -5.91
C GLY A 62 -17.63 -11.96 -4.40
N ARG A 63 -17.41 -10.71 -3.97
CA ARG A 63 -17.53 -10.31 -2.56
C ARG A 63 -18.93 -10.53 -2.01
N GLN A 64 -19.97 -10.14 -2.77
CA GLN A 64 -21.37 -10.38 -2.41
C GLN A 64 -21.70 -11.86 -2.28
N ALA A 65 -21.16 -12.72 -3.16
CA ALA A 65 -21.32 -14.17 -3.06
C ALA A 65 -20.64 -14.74 -1.80
N LEU A 66 -19.42 -14.29 -1.46
CA LEU A 66 -18.73 -14.69 -0.23
C LEU A 66 -19.46 -14.22 1.03
N GLN A 67 -19.99 -12.99 1.04
CA GLN A 67 -20.78 -12.48 2.15
C GLN A 67 -22.07 -13.29 2.35
N ALA A 68 -22.82 -13.53 1.27
CA ALA A 68 -24.04 -14.34 1.34
C ALA A 68 -23.76 -15.78 1.83
N LEU A 69 -22.63 -16.36 1.42
CA LEU A 69 -22.19 -17.67 1.88
C LEU A 69 -21.84 -17.68 3.38
N ALA A 70 -21.18 -16.64 3.87
CA ALA A 70 -20.92 -16.46 5.30
C ALA A 70 -22.22 -16.31 6.11
N GLU A 71 -23.21 -15.58 5.59
CA GLU A 71 -24.54 -15.47 6.20
C GLU A 71 -25.26 -16.84 6.27
N LEU A 72 -25.21 -17.63 5.19
CA LEU A 72 -25.78 -18.99 5.17
C LEU A 72 -25.11 -19.92 6.18
N LYS A 73 -23.79 -19.83 6.36
CA LYS A 73 -23.04 -20.56 7.39
C LYS A 73 -23.49 -20.15 8.79
N ILE A 74 -23.56 -18.84 9.09
CA ILE A 74 -23.97 -18.32 10.41
C ILE A 74 -25.40 -18.75 10.74
N GLN A 75 -26.31 -18.66 9.77
CA GLN A 75 -27.72 -19.08 9.91
C GLN A 75 -27.89 -20.62 9.94
N LYS A 76 -26.81 -21.40 9.74
CA LYS A 76 -26.82 -22.87 9.62
C LYS A 76 -27.79 -23.40 8.54
N ARG A 77 -28.05 -22.60 7.51
CA ARG A 77 -29.00 -22.91 6.42
C ARG A 77 -28.41 -23.78 5.31
N MET A 78 -27.10 -24.00 5.32
CA MET A 78 -26.39 -24.88 4.39
C MET A 78 -25.39 -25.76 5.16
N PRO A 79 -25.24 -27.06 4.84
CA PRO A 79 -24.25 -27.93 5.48
C PRO A 79 -22.82 -27.49 5.14
N LEU A 80 -21.87 -27.76 6.04
CA LEU A 80 -20.47 -27.33 5.88
C LEU A 80 -19.81 -27.82 4.58
N ALA A 81 -20.16 -29.03 4.11
CA ALA A 81 -19.68 -29.52 2.81
C ALA A 81 -20.16 -28.63 1.64
N GLY A 82 -21.44 -28.24 1.64
CA GLY A 82 -21.99 -27.33 0.64
C GLY A 82 -21.41 -25.92 0.74
N ILE A 83 -21.14 -25.42 1.96
CA ILE A 83 -20.42 -24.15 2.15
C ILE A 83 -19.04 -24.24 1.51
N ALA A 84 -18.27 -25.30 1.78
CA ALA A 84 -16.93 -25.47 1.24
C ALA A 84 -16.91 -25.61 -0.29
N GLU A 85 -17.88 -26.29 -0.89
CA GLU A 85 -18.02 -26.38 -2.34
C GLU A 85 -18.26 -25.00 -2.98
N HIS A 86 -19.22 -24.23 -2.45
CA HIS A 86 -19.51 -22.88 -2.94
C HIS A 86 -18.35 -21.92 -2.68
N GLU A 87 -17.65 -22.04 -1.55
CA GLU A 87 -16.44 -21.24 -1.26
C GLU A 87 -15.35 -21.52 -2.28
N ASN A 88 -15.03 -22.80 -2.54
CA ASN A 88 -14.06 -23.18 -3.58
C ASN A 88 -14.47 -22.64 -4.95
N TYR A 89 -15.76 -22.74 -5.30
CA TYR A 89 -16.29 -22.23 -6.56
C TYR A 89 -16.12 -20.70 -6.70
N VAL A 90 -16.59 -19.95 -5.71
CA VAL A 90 -16.60 -18.47 -5.73
C VAL A 90 -15.17 -17.93 -5.67
N VAL A 91 -14.32 -18.41 -4.75
CA VAL A 91 -12.93 -17.93 -4.63
C VAL A 91 -12.12 -18.21 -5.89
N SER A 92 -12.32 -19.38 -6.54
CA SER A 92 -11.65 -19.67 -7.82
C SER A 92 -12.08 -18.72 -8.93
N HIS A 93 -13.36 -18.35 -8.99
CA HIS A 93 -13.85 -17.41 -10.00
C HIS A 93 -13.48 -15.96 -9.67
N LEU A 94 -13.40 -15.58 -8.40
CA LEU A 94 -12.92 -14.27 -7.96
C LEU A 94 -11.43 -14.07 -8.32
N ALA A 95 -10.61 -15.11 -8.17
CA ALA A 95 -9.22 -15.09 -8.60
C ALA A 95 -9.09 -14.76 -10.10
N VAL A 96 -9.83 -15.49 -10.95
CA VAL A 96 -9.86 -15.23 -12.40
C VAL A 96 -10.35 -13.82 -12.71
N ALA A 97 -11.41 -13.35 -12.06
CA ALA A 97 -11.95 -12.00 -12.28
C ALA A 97 -10.95 -10.90 -11.89
N ALA A 98 -10.27 -11.05 -10.75
CA ALA A 98 -9.23 -10.14 -10.29
C ALA A 98 -8.03 -10.11 -11.24
N SER A 99 -7.58 -11.27 -11.73
CA SER A 99 -6.51 -11.38 -12.73
C SER A 99 -6.86 -10.64 -14.03
N LEU A 100 -8.08 -10.82 -14.55
CA LEU A 100 -8.55 -10.16 -15.77
C LEU A 100 -8.74 -8.65 -15.59
N HIS A 101 -9.20 -8.22 -14.41
CA HIS A 101 -9.32 -6.81 -14.07
C HIS A 101 -7.94 -6.14 -13.99
N TYR A 102 -6.97 -6.78 -13.32
CA TYR A 102 -5.57 -6.35 -13.32
C TYR A 102 -5.02 -6.24 -14.75
N GLY A 103 -5.20 -7.25 -15.61
CA GLY A 103 -4.70 -7.20 -16.99
C GLY A 103 -5.28 -6.04 -17.80
N SER A 104 -6.52 -5.63 -17.50
CA SER A 104 -7.12 -4.42 -18.07
C SER A 104 -6.51 -3.13 -17.51
N CYS A 105 -6.09 -3.11 -16.23
CA CYS A 105 -5.37 -1.99 -15.62
C CYS A 105 -3.95 -1.85 -16.20
N GLU A 106 -3.25 -2.97 -16.40
CA GLU A 106 -1.94 -3.06 -17.02
C GLU A 106 -1.97 -2.49 -18.45
N GLN A 107 -2.90 -2.96 -19.29
CA GLN A 107 -3.10 -2.43 -20.65
C GLN A 107 -3.45 -0.93 -20.66
N MET A 108 -4.27 -0.46 -19.71
CA MET A 108 -4.57 0.96 -19.58
C MET A 108 -3.33 1.78 -19.19
N LEU A 109 -2.55 1.32 -18.20
CA LEU A 109 -1.34 1.99 -17.75
C LEU A 109 -0.29 2.07 -18.87
N GLU A 110 -0.02 0.96 -19.54
CA GLU A 110 0.96 0.90 -20.64
C GLU A 110 0.53 1.79 -21.81
N ARG A 111 -0.76 1.79 -22.16
CA ARG A 111 -1.33 2.72 -23.14
C ARG A 111 -1.07 4.18 -22.73
N LYS A 112 -1.35 4.56 -21.48
CA LYS A 112 -1.12 5.93 -21.00
C LYS A 112 0.37 6.30 -21.05
N LEU A 113 1.24 5.47 -20.50
CA LEU A 113 2.68 5.67 -20.51
C LEU A 113 3.22 5.88 -21.94
N ILE A 114 2.86 5.00 -22.87
CA ILE A 114 3.40 5.01 -24.24
C ILE A 114 2.76 6.12 -25.09
N LYS A 115 1.41 6.20 -25.12
CA LYS A 115 0.68 7.09 -26.05
C LYS A 115 0.48 8.50 -25.52
N GLU A 116 0.34 8.65 -24.20
CA GLU A 116 0.03 9.96 -23.58
C GLU A 116 1.28 10.61 -22.98
N LEU A 117 2.27 9.84 -22.50
CA LEU A 117 3.50 10.37 -21.89
C LEU A 117 4.78 10.12 -22.70
N GLY A 118 4.68 9.46 -23.86
CA GLY A 118 5.79 9.24 -24.79
C GLY A 118 6.84 8.22 -24.35
N ARG A 119 6.54 7.34 -23.36
CA ARG A 119 7.46 6.29 -22.92
C ARG A 119 7.80 5.35 -24.07
N VAL A 120 9.08 5.28 -24.42
CA VAL A 120 9.60 4.32 -25.40
C VAL A 120 9.62 2.91 -24.78
N PRO A 121 8.99 1.89 -25.39
CA PRO A 121 9.09 0.51 -24.94
C PRO A 121 10.54 0.00 -24.91
N ASN A 122 10.84 -0.92 -24.00
CA ASN A 122 12.13 -1.64 -23.90
C ASN A 122 13.38 -0.80 -23.58
N GLN A 123 13.25 0.48 -23.21
CA GLN A 123 14.34 1.19 -22.54
C GLN A 123 14.46 0.73 -21.07
N ARG A 124 15.68 0.67 -20.53
CA ARG A 124 15.91 0.42 -19.10
C ARG A 124 15.19 1.49 -18.28
N ALA A 125 14.53 1.08 -17.19
CA ALA A 125 13.71 1.98 -16.36
C ALA A 125 14.50 3.23 -15.89
N GLU A 126 15.80 3.06 -15.62
CA GLU A 126 16.78 4.08 -15.23
C GLU A 126 16.98 5.23 -16.23
N LEU A 127 16.47 5.11 -17.47
CA LEU A 127 16.67 6.08 -18.57
C LEU A 127 15.36 6.69 -19.10
N VAL A 128 14.20 6.31 -18.58
CA VAL A 128 12.90 6.78 -19.09
C VAL A 128 12.58 8.16 -18.50
N VAL A 129 13.09 9.21 -19.14
CA VAL A 129 12.60 10.58 -18.91
C VAL A 129 11.22 10.71 -19.56
N LEU A 130 10.18 10.83 -18.75
CA LEU A 130 8.83 11.14 -19.22
C LEU A 130 8.80 12.58 -19.75
N SER A 131 8.03 12.83 -20.81
CA SER A 131 7.94 14.18 -21.38
C SER A 131 7.24 15.14 -20.41
N ALA A 132 7.95 16.18 -19.95
CA ALA A 132 7.43 17.18 -19.02
C ALA A 132 6.19 17.90 -19.60
N ASP A 133 6.18 18.20 -20.90
CA ASP A 133 5.05 18.85 -21.56
C ASP A 133 3.86 17.90 -21.74
N ALA A 134 4.12 16.59 -21.85
CA ALA A 134 3.07 15.59 -21.86
C ALA A 134 2.45 15.38 -20.47
N ILE A 135 3.24 15.50 -19.40
CA ILE A 135 2.78 15.50 -18.00
C ILE A 135 1.88 16.72 -17.74
N ARG A 136 2.26 17.92 -18.19
CA ARG A 136 1.43 19.14 -18.07
C ARG A 136 0.03 19.01 -18.69
N GLN A 137 -0.10 18.23 -19.76
CA GLN A 137 -1.38 18.00 -20.44
C GLN A 137 -2.28 16.98 -19.73
N GLN A 138 -1.77 16.27 -18.72
CA GLN A 138 -2.56 15.29 -17.98
C GLN A 138 -3.55 15.94 -17.02
N GLN A 139 -4.69 15.26 -16.84
CA GLN A 139 -5.60 15.50 -15.74
C GLN A 139 -5.45 14.37 -14.71
N PRO A 140 -5.55 14.63 -13.40
CA PRO A 140 -5.30 13.62 -12.37
C PRO A 140 -6.42 12.57 -12.26
N GLU A 141 -7.66 12.89 -12.62
CA GLU A 141 -8.83 12.02 -12.38
C GLU A 141 -8.75 10.66 -13.10
N PRO A 142 -8.31 10.57 -14.38
CA PRO A 142 -8.05 9.28 -15.03
C PRO A 142 -6.97 8.43 -14.33
N TRP A 143 -5.98 9.07 -13.71
CA TRP A 143 -4.92 8.37 -12.96
C TRP A 143 -5.41 7.93 -11.57
N LEU A 144 -6.23 8.75 -10.90
CA LEU A 144 -6.93 8.38 -9.66
C LEU A 144 -7.90 7.21 -9.88
N ALA A 145 -8.64 7.20 -10.98
CA ALA A 145 -9.52 6.09 -11.35
C ALA A 145 -8.73 4.80 -11.63
N LEU A 146 -7.60 4.89 -12.35
CA LEU A 146 -6.71 3.75 -12.57
C LEU A 146 -6.09 3.22 -11.26
N ARG A 147 -5.72 4.11 -10.32
CA ARG A 147 -5.27 3.73 -8.97
C ARG A 147 -6.36 2.96 -8.22
N ALA A 148 -7.62 3.40 -8.29
CA ALA A 148 -8.75 2.74 -7.65
C ALA A 148 -8.98 1.32 -8.21
N HIS A 149 -8.89 1.13 -9.54
CA HIS A 149 -8.99 -0.20 -10.15
C HIS A 149 -7.83 -1.14 -9.75
N LEU A 150 -6.60 -0.63 -9.67
CA LEU A 150 -5.45 -1.41 -9.19
C LEU A 150 -5.59 -1.82 -7.71
N LEU A 151 -6.13 -0.95 -6.86
CA LEU A 151 -6.45 -1.25 -5.46
C LEU A 151 -7.56 -2.31 -5.34
N ASP A 152 -8.61 -2.22 -6.15
CA ASP A 152 -9.71 -3.19 -6.18
C ASP A 152 -9.24 -4.58 -6.61
N ALA A 153 -8.39 -4.65 -7.64
CA ALA A 153 -7.73 -5.89 -8.07
C ALA A 153 -6.82 -6.48 -6.98
N LEU A 154 -5.99 -5.65 -6.34
CA LEU A 154 -5.09 -6.08 -5.26
C LEU A 154 -5.88 -6.66 -4.08
N ALA A 155 -6.88 -5.91 -3.56
CA ALA A 155 -7.70 -6.35 -2.44
C ALA A 155 -8.48 -7.65 -2.75
N ALA A 156 -8.91 -7.85 -4.00
CA ALA A 156 -9.53 -9.11 -4.44
C ALA A 156 -8.53 -10.28 -4.44
N MET A 157 -7.28 -10.06 -4.84
CA MET A 157 -6.23 -11.09 -4.79
C MET A 157 -5.78 -11.40 -3.36
N GLU A 158 -5.72 -10.39 -2.48
CA GLU A 158 -5.49 -10.57 -1.04
C GLU A 158 -6.61 -11.41 -0.39
N GLU A 159 -7.88 -11.12 -0.71
CA GLU A 159 -9.02 -11.89 -0.22
C GLU A 159 -8.98 -13.34 -0.70
N VAL A 160 -8.61 -13.58 -1.98
CA VAL A 160 -8.39 -14.93 -2.50
C VAL A 160 -7.32 -15.65 -1.69
N CYS A 161 -6.12 -15.06 -1.55
CA CYS A 161 -5.02 -15.64 -0.76
C CYS A 161 -5.46 -15.94 0.68
N GLN A 162 -6.20 -15.03 1.31
CA GLN A 162 -6.68 -15.19 2.68
C GLN A 162 -7.74 -16.30 2.82
N ARG A 163 -8.64 -16.48 1.84
CA ARG A 163 -9.60 -17.59 1.84
C ARG A 163 -8.95 -18.95 1.60
N VAL A 164 -7.87 -19.02 0.83
CA VAL A 164 -7.11 -20.29 0.70
C VAL A 164 -6.33 -20.61 1.99
N LYS A 165 -5.78 -19.60 2.68
CA LYS A 165 -5.13 -19.75 3.99
C LYS A 165 -6.12 -20.14 5.09
N SER A 166 -7.28 -19.50 5.14
CA SER A 166 -8.29 -19.62 6.20
C SER A 166 -9.70 -19.75 5.59
N PRO A 167 -10.09 -20.96 5.14
CA PRO A 167 -11.41 -21.22 4.59
C PRO A 167 -12.50 -21.06 5.65
N MET A 168 -13.69 -20.59 5.25
CA MET A 168 -14.83 -20.40 6.15
C MET A 168 -15.18 -21.65 6.95
N THR A 169 -14.95 -22.84 6.41
CA THR A 169 -15.32 -24.11 7.05
C THR A 169 -14.18 -24.78 7.81
N GLY A 170 -12.95 -24.29 7.69
CA GLY A 170 -11.74 -25.00 8.14
C GLY A 170 -11.42 -26.28 7.35
N LEU A 171 -12.26 -26.68 6.38
CA LEU A 171 -11.96 -27.78 5.47
C LEU A 171 -10.87 -27.34 4.49
N ARG A 172 -9.99 -28.27 4.12
CA ARG A 172 -8.88 -28.01 3.20
C ARG A 172 -9.41 -27.51 1.84
N PRO A 173 -8.86 -26.42 1.26
CA PRO A 173 -9.23 -25.98 -0.08
C PRO A 173 -8.92 -27.05 -1.12
N SER A 174 -9.68 -27.05 -2.22
CA SER A 174 -9.40 -27.88 -3.39
C SER A 174 -8.00 -27.59 -3.95
N ASP A 175 -7.32 -28.60 -4.49
CA ASP A 175 -5.98 -28.41 -5.05
C ASP A 175 -6.00 -27.49 -6.29
N ALA A 176 -7.11 -27.47 -7.06
CA ALA A 176 -7.31 -26.50 -8.14
C ALA A 176 -7.27 -25.04 -7.63
N LEU A 177 -7.92 -24.75 -6.51
CA LEU A 177 -7.86 -23.43 -5.89
C LEU A 177 -6.46 -23.12 -5.31
N ARG A 178 -5.80 -24.09 -4.69
CA ARG A 178 -4.42 -23.93 -4.19
C ARG A 178 -3.42 -23.63 -5.31
N ASN A 179 -3.62 -24.21 -6.50
CA ASN A 179 -2.78 -23.97 -7.68
C ASN A 179 -2.89 -22.54 -8.24
N ASN A 180 -3.89 -21.75 -7.83
CA ASN A 180 -3.99 -20.33 -8.20
C ASN A 180 -3.11 -19.41 -7.33
N LEU A 181 -2.64 -19.86 -6.16
CA LEU A 181 -1.82 -19.02 -5.25
C LEU A 181 -0.51 -18.47 -5.85
N PRO A 182 0.26 -19.20 -6.67
CA PRO A 182 1.45 -18.63 -7.32
C PRO A 182 1.09 -17.52 -8.31
N VAL A 183 0.00 -17.67 -9.07
CA VAL A 183 -0.48 -16.68 -10.03
C VAL A 183 -0.96 -15.43 -9.29
N ALA A 184 -1.80 -15.59 -8.28
CA ALA A 184 -2.27 -14.46 -7.46
C ALA A 184 -1.11 -13.66 -6.85
N ARG A 185 -0.12 -14.33 -6.25
CA ARG A 185 1.08 -13.65 -5.68
C ARG A 185 1.89 -12.90 -6.73
N ALA A 186 2.14 -13.50 -7.90
CA ALA A 186 2.87 -12.82 -8.98
C ALA A 186 2.13 -11.54 -9.42
N MET A 187 0.80 -11.62 -9.56
CA MET A 187 -0.02 -10.48 -9.97
C MET A 187 -0.15 -9.41 -8.88
N MET A 188 -0.19 -9.78 -7.58
CA MET A 188 -0.09 -8.84 -6.46
C MET A 188 1.20 -8.03 -6.51
N GLY A 189 2.35 -8.67 -6.79
CA GLY A 189 3.63 -7.99 -6.96
C GLY A 189 3.60 -6.94 -8.07
N SER A 190 3.12 -7.33 -9.26
CA SER A 190 2.95 -6.42 -10.39
C SER A 190 1.91 -5.32 -10.14
N CYS A 191 0.90 -5.58 -9.29
CA CYS A 191 -0.05 -4.59 -8.78
C CYS A 191 0.66 -3.51 -7.95
N HIS A 192 1.49 -3.91 -6.98
CA HIS A 192 2.24 -2.96 -6.14
C HIS A 192 3.18 -2.07 -6.96
N GLU A 193 3.93 -2.65 -7.91
CA GLU A 193 4.80 -1.90 -8.83
C GLU A 193 4.00 -0.83 -9.60
N ARG A 194 2.92 -1.24 -10.26
CA ARG A 194 2.09 -0.36 -11.09
C ARG A 194 1.34 0.71 -10.27
N MET A 195 0.90 0.40 -9.05
CA MET A 195 0.35 1.41 -8.14
C MET A 195 1.37 2.50 -7.79
N GLN A 196 2.64 2.14 -7.59
CA GLN A 196 3.68 3.11 -7.28
C GLN A 196 4.04 3.96 -8.51
N THR A 197 4.01 3.38 -9.72
CA THR A 197 4.07 4.16 -10.97
C THR A 197 2.94 5.19 -11.05
N VAL A 198 1.69 4.79 -10.80
CA VAL A 198 0.53 5.71 -10.84
C VAL A 198 0.62 6.80 -9.77
N ARG A 199 1.08 6.49 -8.56
CA ARG A 199 1.33 7.48 -7.50
C ARG A 199 2.41 8.48 -7.86
N GLY A 200 3.54 8.03 -8.40
CA GLY A 200 4.60 8.91 -8.89
C GLY A 200 4.11 9.86 -9.97
N ILE A 201 3.31 9.36 -10.92
CA ILE A 201 2.73 10.19 -11.99
C ILE A 201 1.73 11.22 -11.42
N LEU A 202 0.89 10.85 -10.43
CA LEU A 202 0.03 11.82 -9.76
C LEU A 202 0.83 12.95 -9.10
N VAL A 203 1.92 12.62 -8.39
CA VAL A 203 2.82 13.63 -7.83
C VAL A 203 3.40 14.52 -8.92
N GLU A 204 3.93 13.97 -10.01
CA GLU A 204 4.46 14.76 -11.13
C GLU A 204 3.41 15.70 -11.75
N ILE A 205 2.18 15.24 -11.96
CA ILE A 205 1.08 16.07 -12.50
C ILE A 205 0.81 17.27 -11.60
N HIS A 206 0.67 17.05 -10.29
CA HIS A 206 0.42 18.14 -9.35
C HIS A 206 1.64 19.05 -9.19
N SER A 207 2.87 18.51 -9.16
CA SER A 207 4.11 19.27 -9.12
C SER A 207 4.29 20.18 -10.34
N LYS A 208 4.06 19.72 -11.58
CA LYS A 208 4.20 20.58 -12.76
C LYS A 208 3.08 21.62 -12.84
N LYS A 209 1.84 21.27 -12.46
CA LYS A 209 0.73 22.25 -12.34
C LYS A 209 1.04 23.34 -11.32
N LEU A 210 1.56 22.97 -10.14
CA LEU A 210 1.96 23.92 -9.11
C LEU A 210 3.14 24.80 -9.55
N TYR A 211 4.13 24.22 -10.24
CA TYR A 211 5.28 24.96 -10.79
C TYR A 211 4.82 26.06 -11.75
N ASP A 212 3.99 25.70 -12.73
CA ASP A 212 3.55 26.62 -13.79
C ASP A 212 2.69 27.77 -13.19
N GLN A 213 1.84 27.49 -12.20
CA GLN A 213 1.11 28.51 -11.43
C GLN A 213 2.05 29.38 -10.59
N ALA A 214 2.93 28.80 -9.77
CA ALA A 214 3.85 29.54 -8.91
C ALA A 214 4.75 30.49 -9.73
N TYR A 215 5.19 30.04 -10.91
CA TYR A 215 5.93 30.87 -11.86
C TYR A 215 5.09 32.03 -12.40
N GLN A 216 3.83 31.80 -12.78
CA GLN A 216 2.91 32.84 -13.25
C GLN A 216 2.66 33.93 -12.21
N TYR A 217 2.61 33.57 -10.91
CA TYR A 217 2.38 34.50 -9.81
C TYR A 217 3.66 35.03 -9.14
N GLY A 218 4.85 34.64 -9.62
CA GLY A 218 6.14 35.11 -9.09
C GLY A 218 6.52 34.57 -7.71
N LEU A 219 5.93 33.44 -7.29
CA LEU A 219 6.10 32.85 -5.96
C LEU A 219 7.28 31.87 -5.96
N PHE A 220 8.50 32.43 -6.04
CA PHE A 220 9.75 31.67 -6.16
C PHE A 220 10.03 30.71 -5.01
N GLU A 221 9.56 31.01 -3.78
CA GLU A 221 9.72 30.12 -2.63
C GLU A 221 9.03 28.76 -2.87
N VAL A 222 7.85 28.76 -3.51
CA VAL A 222 7.13 27.54 -3.88
C VAL A 222 7.88 26.75 -4.97
N ILE A 223 8.54 27.46 -5.90
CA ILE A 223 9.37 26.85 -6.93
C ILE A 223 10.61 26.17 -6.31
N ASP A 224 11.24 26.80 -5.33
CA ASP A 224 12.40 26.22 -4.64
C ASP A 224 11.98 25.01 -3.79
N ARG A 225 10.79 25.01 -3.15
CA ARG A 225 10.21 23.80 -2.51
C ARG A 225 9.98 22.64 -3.48
N LEU A 226 9.53 22.93 -4.71
CA LEU A 226 9.36 21.91 -5.74
C LEU A 226 10.71 21.32 -6.21
N ARG A 227 11.77 22.13 -6.24
CA ARG A 227 13.13 21.66 -6.52
C ARG A 227 13.69 20.80 -5.39
N GLU A 228 13.49 21.17 -4.13
CA GLU A 228 13.86 20.35 -2.97
C GLU A 228 13.19 18.95 -3.04
N LEU A 229 11.94 18.87 -3.51
CA LEU A 229 11.22 17.61 -3.72
C LEU A 229 11.81 16.79 -4.89
N GLU A 230 12.16 17.43 -6.01
CA GLU A 230 12.81 16.79 -7.17
C GLU A 230 14.23 16.28 -6.82
N GLU A 231 14.96 16.98 -5.95
CA GLU A 231 16.25 16.55 -5.40
C GLU A 231 16.09 15.31 -4.49
N ILE A 232 15.07 15.26 -3.62
CA ILE A 232 14.77 14.08 -2.79
C ILE A 232 14.50 12.84 -3.67
N ASP A 233 13.73 13.01 -4.75
CA ASP A 233 13.34 11.90 -5.63
C ASP A 233 14.49 11.43 -6.52
N SER A 234 15.28 12.34 -7.08
CA SER A 234 16.42 12.01 -7.95
C SER A 234 17.59 11.37 -7.19
N LEU A 235 17.96 11.87 -6.01
CA LEU A 235 19.10 11.37 -5.23
C LEU A 235 18.87 9.96 -4.66
N ARG A 236 17.62 9.55 -4.44
CA ARG A 236 17.28 8.30 -3.75
C ARG A 236 16.57 7.25 -4.60
N HIS A 237 16.29 7.53 -5.88
CA HIS A 237 15.50 6.68 -6.76
C HIS A 237 15.91 5.20 -6.75
N ALA A 238 17.21 4.90 -6.96
CA ALA A 238 17.70 3.53 -7.05
C ALA A 238 17.65 2.78 -5.71
N GLU A 239 18.08 3.43 -4.63
CA GLU A 239 18.09 2.86 -3.26
C GLU A 239 16.67 2.53 -2.79
N VAL A 240 15.74 3.47 -2.98
CA VAL A 240 14.33 3.32 -2.62
C VAL A 240 13.64 2.29 -3.50
N GLY A 241 13.94 2.25 -4.81
CA GLY A 241 13.40 1.25 -5.73
C GLY A 241 13.81 -0.19 -5.35
N GLU A 242 15.09 -0.41 -5.03
CA GLU A 242 15.57 -1.71 -4.54
C GLU A 242 14.89 -2.10 -3.22
N ALA A 243 14.88 -1.19 -2.25
CA ALA A 243 14.33 -1.45 -0.92
C ALA A 243 12.82 -1.75 -0.97
N LEU A 244 12.07 -0.98 -1.77
CA LEU A 244 10.63 -1.17 -1.96
C LEU A 244 10.31 -2.52 -2.60
N ARG A 245 11.06 -2.93 -3.64
CA ARG A 245 10.94 -4.25 -4.26
C ARG A 245 11.09 -5.37 -3.23
N HIS A 246 12.09 -5.28 -2.35
CA HIS A 246 12.33 -6.28 -1.31
C HIS A 246 11.29 -6.27 -0.18
N VAL A 247 10.71 -5.11 0.17
CA VAL A 247 9.58 -5.04 1.11
C VAL A 247 8.31 -5.68 0.50
N VAL A 248 8.04 -5.45 -0.79
CA VAL A 248 6.96 -6.12 -1.53
C VAL A 248 7.19 -7.63 -1.58
N GLU A 249 8.39 -8.08 -1.93
CA GLU A 249 8.75 -9.51 -2.01
C GLU A 249 8.45 -10.24 -0.69
N VAL A 250 8.88 -9.69 0.45
CA VAL A 250 8.58 -10.24 1.77
C VAL A 250 7.07 -10.26 2.09
N HIS A 251 6.31 -9.24 1.67
CA HIS A 251 4.85 -9.25 1.83
C HIS A 251 4.20 -10.39 1.02
N LEU A 252 4.67 -10.66 -0.20
CA LEU A 252 4.20 -11.78 -1.03
C LEU A 252 4.64 -13.15 -0.47
N GLU A 253 5.81 -13.22 0.16
CA GLU A 253 6.29 -14.42 0.87
C GLU A 253 5.41 -14.77 2.07
N CYS A 254 5.00 -13.78 2.87
CA CYS A 254 4.02 -13.95 3.95
C CYS A 254 2.68 -14.50 3.44
N MET A 255 2.34 -14.31 2.16
CA MET A 255 1.17 -14.92 1.52
C MET A 255 1.35 -16.41 1.15
N SER A 256 2.50 -16.99 1.48
CA SER A 256 2.82 -18.41 1.29
C SER A 256 3.34 -19.08 2.57
N SER A 257 3.27 -20.41 2.63
CA SER A 257 3.83 -21.22 3.73
C SER A 257 5.34 -21.47 3.60
N THR A 258 6.03 -20.74 2.72
CA THR A 258 7.47 -20.89 2.45
C THR A 258 8.29 -20.00 3.39
N GLY A 259 9.56 -20.36 3.61
CA GLY A 259 10.50 -19.52 4.36
C GLY A 259 10.71 -18.16 3.69
N HIS A 260 11.09 -17.16 4.50
CA HIS A 260 11.33 -15.79 4.02
C HIS A 260 12.75 -15.67 3.43
N SER A 261 12.92 -14.96 2.31
CA SER A 261 14.22 -14.78 1.65
C SER A 261 15.18 -13.86 2.42
N LEU A 262 14.65 -12.89 3.17
CA LEU A 262 15.44 -11.87 3.87
C LEU A 262 15.54 -12.12 5.38
N THR A 263 16.71 -11.87 5.94
CA THR A 263 16.92 -11.85 7.40
C THR A 263 16.14 -10.69 8.04
N PRO A 264 15.82 -10.74 9.35
CA PRO A 264 15.12 -9.65 10.04
C PRO A 264 15.87 -8.31 9.94
N GLU A 265 17.20 -8.34 9.97
CA GLU A 265 18.08 -7.17 9.95
C GLU A 265 18.07 -6.51 8.56
N ARG A 266 18.14 -7.30 7.49
CA ARG A 266 18.00 -6.79 6.11
C ARG A 266 16.62 -6.20 5.85
N LEU A 267 15.57 -6.85 6.37
CA LEU A 267 14.21 -6.33 6.26
C LEU A 267 14.04 -5.01 7.04
N ALA A 268 14.64 -4.88 8.23
CA ALA A 268 14.63 -3.64 9.00
C ALA A 268 15.38 -2.51 8.28
N MET A 269 16.54 -2.81 7.68
CA MET A 269 17.32 -1.88 6.86
C MET A 269 16.50 -1.35 5.67
N TYR A 270 15.94 -2.23 4.84
CA TYR A 270 15.12 -1.80 3.69
C TYR A 270 13.87 -1.03 4.11
N LYS A 271 13.25 -1.39 5.25
CA LYS A 271 12.13 -0.61 5.81
C LYS A 271 12.55 0.80 6.24
N SER A 272 13.71 0.97 6.88
CA SER A 272 14.22 2.31 7.20
C SER A 272 14.36 3.13 5.92
N VAL A 273 15.06 2.61 4.91
CA VAL A 273 15.28 3.30 3.62
C VAL A 273 14.00 3.88 3.02
N VAL A 274 12.94 3.07 2.91
CA VAL A 274 11.67 3.49 2.30
C VAL A 274 10.81 4.36 3.22
N VAL A 275 10.82 4.12 4.54
CA VAL A 275 10.10 4.96 5.51
C VAL A 275 10.77 6.34 5.62
N ASP A 276 12.10 6.41 5.69
CA ASP A 276 12.84 7.67 5.73
C ASP A 276 12.60 8.52 4.46
N TYR A 277 12.44 7.86 3.30
CA TYR A 277 12.03 8.50 2.05
C TYR A 277 10.59 9.02 2.11
N ALA A 278 9.65 8.18 2.55
CA ALA A 278 8.25 8.53 2.72
C ALA A 278 8.04 9.69 3.72
N GLU A 279 8.82 9.72 4.80
CA GLU A 279 8.80 10.80 5.80
C GLU A 279 9.40 12.11 5.29
N MET A 280 10.45 12.08 4.45
CA MET A 280 10.95 13.30 3.79
C MET A 280 9.88 13.93 2.89
N ARG A 281 9.23 13.12 2.05
CA ARG A 281 8.15 13.59 1.17
C ARG A 281 6.89 13.99 1.95
N GLY A 282 6.60 13.32 3.06
CA GLY A 282 5.55 13.70 4.00
C GLY A 282 5.81 15.07 4.65
N ARG A 283 7.06 15.40 4.99
CA ARG A 283 7.43 16.74 5.48
C ARG A 283 7.28 17.82 4.42
N ALA A 284 7.67 17.55 3.17
CA ALA A 284 7.43 18.46 2.05
C ALA A 284 5.92 18.72 1.84
N GLY A 285 5.10 17.66 1.86
CA GLY A 285 3.64 17.79 1.80
C GLY A 285 3.04 18.58 2.97
N MET A 286 3.55 18.37 4.19
CA MET A 286 3.12 19.16 5.36
C MET A 286 3.48 20.64 5.22
N GLN A 287 4.66 20.97 4.68
CA GLN A 287 5.05 22.36 4.43
C GLN A 287 4.12 23.02 3.42
N LEU A 288 3.79 22.33 2.31
CA LEU A 288 2.81 22.81 1.34
C LEU A 288 1.43 23.11 1.95
N CYS A 289 0.99 22.34 2.95
CA CYS A 289 -0.25 22.65 3.69
C CYS A 289 -0.14 23.92 4.55
N VAL A 290 1.03 24.19 5.15
CA VAL A 290 1.29 25.40 5.93
C VAL A 290 1.35 26.62 5.00
N ASP A 291 2.06 26.51 3.88
CA ASP A 291 2.19 27.56 2.88
C ASP A 291 0.82 27.89 2.24
N ALA A 292 0.01 26.86 1.96
CA ALA A 292 -1.37 27.03 1.49
C ALA A 292 -2.26 27.74 2.52
N ALA A 293 -2.11 27.45 3.82
CA ALA A 293 -2.86 28.12 4.87
C ALA A 293 -2.49 29.62 4.96
N ALA A 294 -1.20 29.96 4.89
CA ALA A 294 -0.74 31.35 4.87
C ALA A 294 -1.33 32.13 3.68
N LEU A 295 -1.32 31.55 2.48
CA LEU A 295 -1.91 32.16 1.27
C LEU A 295 -3.43 32.38 1.37
N ILE A 296 -4.15 31.51 2.11
CA ILE A 296 -5.58 31.68 2.38
C ILE A 296 -5.81 32.83 3.38
N GLU A 297 -4.98 32.92 4.43
CA GLU A 297 -5.06 33.98 5.45
C GLU A 297 -4.70 35.36 4.89
N GLU A 298 -3.68 35.45 4.03
CA GLU A 298 -3.26 36.69 3.36
C GLU A 298 -4.31 37.23 2.37
N GLY A 299 -5.19 36.35 1.84
CA GLY A 299 -6.32 36.70 0.99
C GLY A 299 -5.98 37.22 -0.42
N GLY A 300 -4.75 37.69 -0.65
CA GLY A 300 -4.28 38.25 -1.93
C GLY A 300 -4.36 37.27 -3.10
N HIS A 301 -4.19 35.96 -2.83
CA HIS A 301 -4.12 34.90 -3.84
C HIS A 301 -5.36 33.99 -3.88
N ALA A 302 -6.49 34.42 -3.28
CA ALA A 302 -7.70 33.61 -3.17
C ALA A 302 -8.31 33.17 -4.53
N ARG A 303 -8.05 33.92 -5.60
CA ARG A 303 -8.53 33.63 -6.97
C ARG A 303 -7.58 32.79 -7.82
N ASP A 304 -6.37 32.56 -7.34
CA ASP A 304 -5.27 32.02 -8.15
C ASP A 304 -5.23 30.48 -8.13
N HIS A 305 -6.07 29.85 -7.30
CA HIS A 305 -6.19 28.39 -7.09
C HIS A 305 -4.87 27.66 -6.74
N LEU A 306 -3.80 28.40 -6.47
CA LEU A 306 -2.49 27.90 -6.09
C LEU A 306 -2.54 27.06 -4.81
N TRP A 307 -3.21 27.58 -3.77
CA TRP A 307 -3.39 26.88 -2.49
C TRP A 307 -4.11 25.53 -2.66
N ALA A 308 -5.06 25.43 -3.60
CA ALA A 308 -5.74 24.17 -3.88
C ALA A 308 -4.79 23.16 -4.54
N THR A 309 -3.95 23.64 -5.47
CA THR A 309 -2.95 22.80 -6.16
C THR A 309 -1.82 22.36 -5.22
N MET A 310 -1.46 23.18 -4.23
CA MET A 310 -0.58 22.79 -3.10
C MET A 310 -1.19 21.66 -2.27
N LEU A 311 -2.47 21.77 -1.91
CA LEU A 311 -3.19 20.74 -1.15
C LEU A 311 -3.33 19.43 -1.95
N ASP A 312 -3.58 19.50 -3.26
CA ASP A 312 -3.61 18.31 -4.13
C ASP A 312 -2.26 17.59 -4.14
N LEU A 313 -1.15 18.33 -4.29
CA LEU A 313 0.20 17.77 -4.22
C LEU A 313 0.49 17.18 -2.84
N ALA A 314 0.18 17.89 -1.76
CA ALA A 314 0.33 17.41 -0.39
C ALA A 314 -0.48 16.12 -0.14
N GLN A 315 -1.69 16.02 -0.71
CA GLN A 315 -2.54 14.84 -0.63
C GLN A 315 -1.96 13.66 -1.43
N ALA A 316 -1.37 13.89 -2.61
CA ALA A 316 -0.67 12.86 -3.38
C ALA A 316 0.57 12.32 -2.66
N LEU A 317 1.38 13.22 -2.07
CA LEU A 317 2.54 12.85 -1.24
C LEU A 317 2.11 12.06 0.01
N THR A 318 0.99 12.44 0.62
CA THR A 318 0.42 11.75 1.80
C THR A 318 -0.11 10.36 1.47
N ASP A 319 -0.82 10.17 0.33
CA ASP A 319 -1.28 8.85 -0.15
C ASP A 319 -0.09 7.91 -0.37
N GLN A 320 0.99 8.40 -0.99
CA GLN A 320 2.19 7.60 -1.22
C GLN A 320 2.92 7.26 0.09
N ARG A 321 3.03 8.22 1.03
CA ARG A 321 3.60 7.96 2.36
C ARG A 321 2.82 6.89 3.10
N GLN A 322 1.49 7.02 3.19
CA GLN A 322 0.65 6.05 3.88
C GLN A 322 0.79 4.66 3.29
N ALA A 323 0.75 4.54 1.95
CA ALA A 323 0.91 3.26 1.27
C ALA A 323 2.26 2.57 1.50
N ILE A 324 3.35 3.33 1.66
CA ILE A 324 4.68 2.79 2.02
C ILE A 324 4.68 2.32 3.48
N VAL A 325 4.11 3.12 4.39
CA VAL A 325 4.03 2.81 5.82
C VAL A 325 3.18 1.55 6.06
N ASP A 326 1.99 1.45 5.46
CA ASP A 326 1.11 0.29 5.57
C ASP A 326 1.82 -0.99 5.11
N MET A 327 2.43 -0.97 3.93
CA MET A 327 3.19 -2.09 3.38
C MET A 327 4.34 -2.52 4.32
N CYS A 328 5.04 -1.56 4.92
CA CYS A 328 6.08 -1.85 5.92
C CYS A 328 5.52 -2.48 7.20
N GLN A 329 4.34 -2.04 7.66
CA GLN A 329 3.67 -2.58 8.86
C GLN A 329 3.16 -4.02 8.64
N PHE A 330 2.49 -4.31 7.52
CA PHE A 330 2.03 -5.65 7.19
C PHE A 330 3.18 -6.67 7.18
N ALA A 331 4.31 -6.31 6.58
CA ALA A 331 5.52 -7.13 6.59
C ALA A 331 6.20 -7.27 7.98
N VAL A 332 5.69 -6.67 9.07
CA VAL A 332 6.09 -6.97 10.46
C VAL A 332 5.14 -7.98 11.08
N GLN A 333 3.84 -7.71 11.01
CA GLN A 333 2.80 -8.45 11.76
C GLN A 333 2.82 -9.93 11.40
N ASP A 334 2.83 -10.26 10.11
CA ASP A 334 2.83 -11.66 9.65
C ASP A 334 4.12 -12.41 10.03
N ARG A 335 5.28 -11.74 10.00
CA ARG A 335 6.55 -12.38 10.38
C ARG A 335 6.61 -12.70 11.88
N GLN A 336 6.00 -11.87 12.73
CA GLN A 336 5.87 -12.14 14.17
C GLN A 336 4.89 -13.29 14.43
N LEU A 337 3.77 -13.36 13.72
CA LEU A 337 2.81 -14.47 13.81
C LEU A 337 3.43 -15.80 13.34
N ILE A 338 4.19 -15.80 12.25
CA ILE A 338 4.91 -16.99 11.77
C ILE A 338 6.06 -17.36 12.71
N GLY A 339 6.81 -16.38 13.23
CA GLY A 339 7.88 -16.62 14.22
C GLY A 339 7.38 -17.25 15.52
N ALA A 340 6.19 -16.85 15.99
CA ALA A 340 5.52 -17.47 17.12
C ALA A 340 5.05 -18.90 16.82
N ALA A 341 4.59 -19.19 15.59
CA ALA A 341 4.19 -20.52 15.17
C ALA A 341 5.37 -21.50 14.96
N VAL A 342 6.58 -20.99 14.75
CA VAL A 342 7.83 -21.78 14.58
C VAL A 342 8.56 -22.01 15.92
N ALA A 343 7.99 -21.55 17.05
CA ALA A 343 8.47 -21.94 18.37
C ALA A 343 8.26 -23.45 18.60
N SER A 344 9.35 -24.22 18.44
CA SER A 344 9.37 -25.68 18.53
C SER A 344 8.80 -26.21 19.86
N PRO A 345 8.05 -27.33 19.88
CA PRO A 345 7.40 -27.86 21.09
C PRO A 345 8.36 -28.52 22.12
N GLU A 346 9.65 -28.17 22.11
CA GLU A 346 10.68 -28.67 23.03
C GLU A 346 11.09 -27.64 24.10
N GLN A 347 10.11 -26.98 24.72
CA GLN A 347 10.26 -26.49 26.09
C GLN A 347 9.17 -27.09 26.97
N ARG A 348 9.39 -28.36 27.33
CA ARG A 348 8.74 -29.02 28.46
C ARG A 348 8.89 -28.10 29.68
N PRO A 349 7.80 -27.65 30.33
CA PRO A 349 7.93 -26.76 31.48
C PRO A 349 8.71 -27.50 32.57
N ALA A 350 9.85 -26.95 32.97
CA ALA A 350 10.57 -27.43 34.12
C ALA A 350 9.65 -27.27 35.34
N SER A 351 9.32 -28.39 35.97
CA SER A 351 8.40 -28.42 37.11
C SER A 351 8.96 -27.58 38.27
N LEU A 352 8.52 -26.33 38.37
CA LEU A 352 8.71 -25.52 39.57
C LEU A 352 7.78 -26.07 40.65
N THR A 353 8.31 -26.99 41.45
CA THR A 353 7.70 -27.44 42.69
C THR A 353 7.52 -26.25 43.63
N THR A 354 6.29 -25.75 43.72
CA THR A 354 5.88 -24.74 44.71
C THR A 354 5.93 -25.35 46.11
N SER A 355 7.09 -25.25 46.76
CA SER A 355 7.23 -25.51 48.19
C SER A 355 6.66 -24.32 48.98
N VAL A 356 5.49 -24.53 49.59
CA VAL A 356 4.85 -23.56 50.50
C VAL A 356 5.51 -23.65 51.87
N PRO A 357 6.01 -22.53 52.46
CA PRO A 357 6.30 -22.45 53.88
C PRO A 357 5.05 -21.95 54.63
N THR A 358 4.55 -22.79 55.54
CA THR A 358 3.39 -22.50 56.39
C THR A 358 3.66 -21.34 57.36
N THR A 359 2.67 -20.47 57.56
CA THR A 359 2.73 -19.36 58.52
C THR A 359 2.73 -19.84 59.98
N SER A 360 3.61 -19.30 60.82
CA SER A 360 3.42 -19.23 62.27
C SER A 360 4.11 -17.98 62.86
N ALA A 361 3.72 -17.57 64.07
CA ALA A 361 3.85 -16.19 64.56
C ALA A 361 5.15 -15.87 65.32
N GLY A 362 5.57 -14.58 65.36
CA GLY A 362 6.73 -14.18 66.18
C GLY A 362 7.19 -12.71 66.18
N LYS A 363 6.37 -11.79 66.72
CA LYS A 363 6.72 -10.50 67.40
C LYS A 363 7.93 -9.62 66.96
N SER A 364 7.61 -8.34 66.67
CA SER A 364 8.34 -7.10 67.09
C SER A 364 9.82 -6.88 66.64
N SER A 365 10.18 -5.78 65.97
CA SER A 365 10.38 -4.48 66.64
C SER A 365 10.67 -3.29 65.69
N ARG A 366 10.39 -2.07 66.20
CA ARG A 366 10.59 -0.72 65.63
C ARG A 366 11.96 -0.44 64.96
N SER A 367 11.96 0.40 63.91
CA SER A 367 12.55 1.77 63.84
C SER A 367 13.01 2.14 62.41
N ARG A 368 13.09 3.37 61.89
CA ARG A 368 12.40 4.68 61.96
C ARG A 368 13.23 5.63 61.07
N LYS A 369 12.56 6.47 60.27
CA LYS A 369 12.99 7.84 59.84
C LYS A 369 14.02 8.07 58.69
N THR A 370 13.46 8.57 57.58
CA THR A 370 13.74 9.89 56.92
C THR A 370 15.07 10.23 56.21
N ARG A 371 14.90 10.62 54.92
CA ARG A 371 15.03 12.01 54.36
C ARG A 371 16.09 12.23 53.26
N THR A 372 15.56 12.33 52.04
CA THR A 372 15.71 13.43 51.07
C THR A 372 16.91 14.39 51.18
N ARG A 373 17.75 14.45 50.14
CA ARG A 373 18.18 15.71 49.50
C ARG A 373 18.89 15.49 48.15
N THR A 374 18.41 16.17 47.11
CA THR A 374 19.24 16.76 46.04
C THR A 374 19.91 18.03 46.58
N PRO A 375 21.06 18.47 46.01
CA PRO A 375 20.99 19.58 45.03
C PRO A 375 22.04 19.58 43.89
N ASP A 376 21.60 20.06 42.73
CA ASP A 376 22.21 20.99 41.74
C ASP A 376 23.74 21.20 41.50
N VAL A 377 24.07 21.29 40.18
CA VAL A 377 25.00 22.26 39.51
C VAL A 377 26.52 22.10 39.78
N SER A 378 27.47 22.12 38.83
CA SER A 378 27.64 22.92 37.60
C SER A 378 28.62 22.35 36.54
N SER A 379 28.55 22.93 35.33
CA SER A 379 29.44 22.93 34.15
C SER A 379 30.96 22.65 34.27
N TRP A 380 31.56 22.15 33.18
CA TRP A 380 32.84 22.65 32.60
C TRP A 380 32.85 22.56 31.06
N ARG A 381 33.37 23.59 30.37
CA ARG A 381 33.63 23.62 28.91
C ARG A 381 34.74 24.63 28.59
N GLN A 382 35.74 24.24 27.79
CA GLN A 382 36.72 25.00 26.94
C GLN A 382 38.02 24.16 26.85
N ARG A 383 38.63 23.79 25.69
CA ARG A 383 39.22 24.51 24.51
C ARG A 383 40.48 25.36 24.84
N PRO A 384 41.41 25.65 23.88
CA PRO A 384 42.09 24.80 22.86
C PRO A 384 43.63 25.16 22.71
N ARG A 385 44.34 24.65 21.67
CA ARG A 385 45.51 25.26 20.92
C ARG A 385 46.06 24.24 19.87
N SER A 386 46.15 24.52 18.55
CA SER A 386 47.25 25.15 17.76
C SER A 386 48.65 24.53 17.97
N GLY A 387 49.52 24.14 17.01
CA GLY A 387 49.62 24.16 15.52
C GLY A 387 51.01 23.56 15.13
N SER A 388 51.63 23.63 13.94
CA SER A 388 51.27 24.08 12.57
C SER A 388 52.42 23.68 11.58
N SER A 389 52.24 23.84 10.25
CA SER A 389 53.26 23.78 9.16
C SER A 389 53.86 22.39 8.78
N MET A 390 54.27 22.08 7.53
CA MET A 390 54.40 22.88 6.28
C MET A 390 54.40 21.99 5.00
N SER A 391 53.90 22.50 3.86
CA SER A 391 54.26 22.33 2.41
C SER A 391 54.90 21.04 1.82
N ALA A 392 54.89 20.76 0.51
CA ALA A 392 54.05 21.10 -0.67
C ALA A 392 54.66 20.42 -1.93
N ALA A 393 53.87 19.94 -2.90
CA ALA A 393 54.36 19.65 -4.27
C ALA A 393 53.20 19.54 -5.30
N LEU A 394 53.39 20.09 -6.50
CA LEU A 394 52.43 20.05 -7.61
C LEU A 394 52.70 18.85 -8.54
N ARG A 395 51.66 18.36 -9.24
CA ARG A 395 51.66 18.34 -10.72
C ARG A 395 50.26 18.22 -11.34
N LYS A 396 50.10 18.87 -12.50
CA LYS A 396 48.88 18.90 -13.33
C LYS A 396 48.93 17.79 -14.38
N SER A 397 47.77 17.25 -14.74
CA SER A 397 47.52 16.57 -16.02
C SER A 397 46.18 17.04 -16.58
N ARG A 398 46.15 17.47 -17.85
CA ARG A 398 44.93 17.87 -18.59
C ARG A 398 44.51 16.74 -19.57
N PRO A 399 43.27 16.73 -20.09
CA PRO A 399 42.73 15.61 -20.84
C PRO A 399 43.09 15.63 -22.33
N THR A 400 43.03 14.46 -22.96
CA THR A 400 43.04 14.27 -24.42
C THR A 400 41.61 14.08 -24.94
N ARG A 401 41.32 14.72 -26.08
CA ARG A 401 40.18 14.37 -26.94
C ARG A 401 40.57 13.19 -27.84
N TYR A 402 39.61 12.35 -28.18
CA TYR A 402 39.25 12.02 -29.56
C TYR A 402 37.74 11.76 -29.61
#